data_AF-A0A2T0RIT7-F1
#
_entry.id   AF-A0A2T0RIT7-F1
#
_cell.length_a   1.000
_cell.length_b   1.000
_cell.length_c   1.000
_cell.angle_alpha   90.00
_cell.angle_beta   90.00
_cell.angle_gamma   90.00
#
_symmetry.space_group_name_H-M   'P 1'
#
loop_
_entity.id
_entity.type
_entity.pdbx_description
1 polymer ?
#
loop_
_entity_poly.entity_id
_entity_poly.type
_entity_poly.pdbx_seq_one_letter_code
_entity_poly.pdbx_strand_id
1 'polypeptide(L)'
;MLYRGDMSRSVVICAVVLATVPGCDAGGPPAARPPSPAPSVQAAANPPAPSAQAAVNSLPPRALAAADEPPGALACGRIAEAVRGGTLMQPGVVTGISTATATADAPVADAATRLQQAYEQAVKAQGTEDEPDLVAAVSAAGAEMVSVCADSGLETAG
;
A
#
# COMPACT_ATOMS: atom_id res chain seq x y z
N MET A 1 -21.26 30.11 32.97
CA MET A 1 -22.10 28.90 32.89
C MET A 1 -21.20 27.71 32.72
N LEU A 2 -21.01 26.95 33.80
CA LEU A 2 -20.33 25.65 33.80
C LEU A 2 -21.34 24.61 33.30
N TYR A 3 -21.07 23.96 32.18
CA TYR A 3 -21.72 22.69 31.87
C TYR A 3 -20.65 21.64 31.56
N ARG A 4 -20.58 20.72 32.51
CA ARG A 4 -19.64 19.61 32.64
C ARG A 4 -20.33 18.41 31.99
N GLY A 5 -19.98 18.12 30.75
CA GLY A 5 -20.47 16.96 29.99
C GLY A 5 -19.59 15.75 30.25
N ASP A 6 -19.77 15.15 31.42
CA ASP A 6 -19.27 13.83 31.80
C ASP A 6 -20.05 12.78 30.99
N MET A 7 -19.51 12.34 29.85
CA MET A 7 -20.04 11.18 29.12
C MET A 7 -19.14 9.98 29.38
N SER A 8 -19.43 9.36 30.54
CA SER A 8 -19.73 7.94 30.63
C SER A 8 -18.75 7.03 29.89
N ARG A 9 -17.59 6.84 30.51
CA ARG A 9 -16.77 5.64 30.34
C ARG A 9 -17.61 4.43 30.76
N SER A 10 -18.41 3.93 29.82
CA SER A 10 -19.05 2.63 29.94
C SER A 10 -17.95 1.58 29.77
N VAL A 11 -17.49 1.09 30.91
CA VAL A 11 -16.66 -0.09 31.09
C VAL A 11 -17.45 -1.29 30.55
N VAL A 12 -17.33 -1.57 29.25
CA VAL A 12 -17.78 -2.84 28.68
C VAL A 12 -16.59 -3.79 28.73
N ILE A 13 -16.58 -4.57 29.79
CA ILE A 13 -15.74 -5.76 29.97
C ILE A 13 -16.16 -6.75 28.88
N CYS A 14 -15.49 -6.73 27.73
CA CYS A 14 -15.58 -7.81 26.76
C CYS A 14 -14.50 -8.84 27.12
N ALA A 15 -14.96 -9.96 27.67
CA ALA A 15 -14.15 -11.12 28.00
C ALA A 15 -13.35 -11.60 26.77
N VAL A 16 -12.03 -11.55 26.89
CA VAL A 16 -11.10 -12.17 25.95
C VAL A 16 -11.28 -13.69 26.06
N VAL A 17 -11.97 -14.29 25.09
CA VAL A 17 -11.96 -15.74 24.88
C VAL A 17 -10.72 -16.06 24.02
N LEU A 18 -9.65 -16.48 24.70
CA LEU A 18 -8.47 -17.08 24.09
C LEU A 18 -8.85 -18.42 23.46
N ALA A 19 -9.02 -18.45 22.13
CA ALA A 19 -9.04 -19.70 21.38
C ALA A 19 -7.59 -20.20 21.22
N THR A 20 -7.23 -21.22 22.00
CA THR A 20 -6.01 -21.99 21.89
C THR A 20 -6.03 -22.84 20.61
N VAL A 21 -5.09 -22.59 19.70
CA VAL A 21 -4.86 -23.48 18.55
C VAL A 21 -3.90 -24.59 18.98
N PRO A 22 -4.30 -25.88 18.93
CA PRO A 22 -3.39 -26.98 19.18
C PRO A 22 -2.48 -27.21 17.97
N GLY A 23 -1.18 -27.30 18.24
CA GLY A 23 -0.18 -27.72 17.28
C GLY A 23 -0.32 -29.19 16.88
N CYS A 24 0.10 -29.50 15.65
CA CYS A 24 0.43 -30.84 15.19
C CYS A 24 1.89 -30.84 14.74
N ASP A 25 2.73 -31.32 15.64
CA ASP A 25 4.12 -31.73 15.46
C ASP A 25 4.11 -33.20 14.99
N ALA A 26 4.74 -33.51 13.85
CA ALA A 26 5.00 -34.88 13.43
C ALA A 26 6.46 -34.96 12.95
N GLY A 27 7.32 -35.40 13.85
CA GLY A 27 8.77 -35.46 13.67
C GLY A 27 9.30 -36.59 12.80
N GLY A 28 10.59 -36.47 12.52
CA GLY A 28 11.46 -37.57 12.10
C GLY A 28 12.91 -37.12 11.85
N PRO A 29 13.89 -37.60 12.65
CA PRO A 29 15.30 -37.67 12.24
C PRO A 29 15.87 -39.10 12.42
N PRO A 30 17.16 -39.38 12.14
CA PRO A 30 18.03 -38.89 11.07
C PRO A 30 18.76 -40.07 10.34
N ALA A 31 19.29 -39.84 9.14
CA ALA A 31 20.28 -40.73 8.54
C ALA A 31 21.55 -39.94 8.15
N ALA A 32 22.63 -40.27 8.86
CA ALA A 32 23.96 -39.69 8.76
C ALA A 32 24.77 -40.23 7.56
N ARG A 33 25.74 -39.42 7.07
CA ARG A 33 27.11 -39.77 6.59
C ARG A 33 27.74 -38.59 5.79
N PRO A 34 29.06 -38.55 5.52
CA PRO A 34 30.24 -38.41 6.38
C PRO A 34 31.14 -37.21 5.85
N PRO A 35 32.46 -37.07 6.17
CA PRO A 35 33.12 -35.76 6.33
C PRO A 35 33.77 -35.14 5.07
N SER A 36 34.07 -33.84 5.21
CA SER A 36 34.90 -32.97 4.36
C SER A 36 36.29 -33.52 4.02
N PRO A 37 36.79 -33.19 2.82
CA PRO A 37 38.18 -32.78 2.63
C PRO A 37 38.33 -31.26 2.42
N ALA A 38 39.50 -30.76 2.83
CA ALA A 38 39.93 -29.37 2.98
C ALA A 38 40.34 -28.70 1.63
N PRO A 39 40.81 -27.43 1.63
CA PRO A 39 40.70 -26.49 0.51
C PRO A 39 41.80 -26.67 -0.54
N SER A 40 41.43 -26.52 -1.81
CA SER A 40 42.40 -26.28 -2.89
C SER A 40 42.35 -24.80 -3.28
N VAL A 41 43.39 -24.09 -2.87
CA VAL A 41 43.85 -22.82 -3.44
C VAL A 41 44.07 -23.00 -4.94
N GLN A 42 43.40 -22.20 -5.76
CA GLN A 42 43.89 -21.81 -7.07
C GLN A 42 43.49 -20.37 -7.35
N ALA A 43 44.43 -19.48 -7.02
CA ALA A 43 44.56 -18.19 -7.66
C ALA A 43 44.87 -18.42 -9.14
N ALA A 44 43.97 -17.98 -10.01
CA ALA A 44 44.26 -17.71 -11.42
C ALA A 44 43.51 -16.44 -11.79
N ALA A 45 44.30 -15.40 -12.05
CA ALA A 45 43.86 -14.11 -12.51
C ALA A 45 43.05 -14.25 -13.81
N ASN A 46 41.85 -13.66 -13.84
CA ASN A 46 41.19 -13.24 -15.06
C ASN A 46 40.33 -12.00 -14.74
N PRO A 47 40.63 -10.83 -15.31
CA PRO A 47 39.74 -9.68 -15.20
C PRO A 47 38.49 -9.94 -16.06
N PRO A 48 37.25 -9.71 -15.57
CA PRO A 48 36.14 -9.52 -16.47
C PRO A 48 36.39 -8.24 -17.25
N ALA A 49 36.46 -8.38 -18.57
CA ALA A 49 36.41 -7.28 -19.52
C ALA A 49 35.23 -6.35 -19.17
N PRO A 50 35.34 -5.03 -19.41
CA PRO A 50 34.19 -4.15 -19.33
C PRO A 50 33.18 -4.62 -20.39
N SER A 51 32.10 -5.25 -19.94
CA SER A 51 30.94 -5.49 -20.78
C SER A 51 30.47 -4.13 -21.31
N ALA A 52 30.80 -3.90 -22.57
CA ALA A 52 30.21 -2.90 -23.41
C ALA A 52 28.70 -3.11 -23.42
N GLN A 53 27.98 -2.45 -22.52
CA GLN A 53 26.57 -2.14 -22.71
C GLN A 53 26.48 -1.03 -23.75
N ALA A 54 26.83 -1.39 -24.99
CA ALA A 54 26.49 -0.62 -26.15
C ALA A 54 25.06 -1.02 -26.58
N ALA A 55 24.27 0.01 -26.88
CA ALA A 55 22.97 -0.05 -27.55
C ALA A 55 21.73 -0.39 -26.70
N VAL A 56 21.42 0.47 -25.73
CA VAL A 56 20.03 0.97 -25.59
C VAL A 56 19.87 2.16 -26.56
N ASN A 57 19.90 1.84 -27.84
CA ASN A 57 19.58 2.81 -28.88
C ASN A 57 18.06 2.97 -28.92
N SER A 58 17.62 4.17 -28.55
CA SER A 58 16.49 4.86 -29.15
C SER A 58 15.10 4.26 -28.97
N LEU A 59 14.53 4.40 -27.77
CA LEU A 59 13.12 4.81 -27.65
C LEU A 59 13.04 5.75 -26.44
N PRO A 60 12.58 7.01 -26.56
CA PRO A 60 12.27 7.80 -25.38
C PRO A 60 11.02 7.18 -24.72
N PRO A 61 11.07 6.62 -23.50
CA PRO A 61 9.85 6.21 -22.84
C PRO A 61 9.23 7.47 -22.20
N ARG A 62 8.03 7.83 -22.63
CA ARG A 62 7.03 8.60 -21.86
C ARG A 62 7.25 10.10 -21.58
N ALA A 63 8.25 10.77 -22.16
CA ALA A 63 8.32 12.24 -22.04
C ALA A 63 7.25 13.01 -22.87
N LEU A 64 6.47 12.31 -23.71
CA LEU A 64 5.41 12.90 -24.56
C LEU A 64 3.97 12.60 -24.09
N ALA A 65 3.77 11.85 -22.99
CA ALA A 65 2.43 11.57 -22.45
C ALA A 65 2.02 12.51 -21.29
N ALA A 66 2.98 13.20 -20.66
CA ALA A 66 2.69 14.07 -19.51
C ALA A 66 1.92 15.37 -19.85
N ALA A 67 1.76 15.69 -21.15
CA ALA A 67 1.15 16.95 -21.58
C ALA A 67 -0.39 16.88 -21.75
N ASP A 68 -0.96 15.67 -21.83
CA ASP A 68 -2.39 15.46 -22.09
C ASP A 68 -2.95 14.27 -21.28
N GLU A 69 -2.32 13.94 -20.14
CA GLU A 69 -2.83 12.90 -19.26
C GLU A 69 -3.95 13.50 -18.42
N PRO A 70 -5.20 13.02 -18.55
CA PRO A 70 -6.32 13.62 -17.86
C PRO A 70 -6.07 13.51 -16.34
N PRO A 71 -6.43 14.54 -15.57
CA PRO A 71 -6.22 14.57 -14.11
C PRO A 71 -6.77 13.32 -13.40
N GLY A 72 -7.84 12.74 -13.96
CA GLY A 72 -8.40 11.45 -13.52
C GLY A 72 -7.42 10.27 -13.66
N ALA A 73 -6.68 10.14 -14.76
CA ALA A 73 -5.72 9.04 -14.95
C ALA A 73 -4.56 9.12 -13.96
N LEU A 74 -4.02 10.31 -13.72
CA LEU A 74 -2.96 10.53 -12.72
C LEU A 74 -3.45 10.22 -11.30
N ALA A 75 -4.67 10.61 -10.95
CA ALA A 75 -5.27 10.27 -9.66
C ALA A 75 -5.48 8.76 -9.52
N CYS A 76 -5.97 8.11 -10.57
CA CYS A 76 -6.20 6.66 -10.64
C CYS A 76 -4.90 5.85 -10.51
N GLY A 77 -3.82 6.27 -11.16
CA GLY A 77 -2.50 5.66 -10.99
C GLY A 77 -1.99 5.79 -9.56
N ARG A 78 -2.09 6.98 -8.96
CA ARG A 78 -1.64 7.23 -7.59
C ARG A 78 -2.43 6.46 -6.53
N ILE A 79 -3.75 6.37 -6.64
CA ILE A 79 -4.56 5.58 -5.70
C ILE A 79 -4.24 4.08 -5.84
N ALA A 80 -4.07 3.56 -7.07
CA ALA A 80 -3.73 2.16 -7.30
C ALA A 80 -2.33 1.79 -6.76
N GLU A 81 -1.36 2.69 -6.88
CA GLU A 81 -0.05 2.53 -6.23
C GLU A 81 -0.14 2.62 -4.71
N ALA A 82 -0.89 3.59 -4.16
CA ALA A 82 -1.03 3.76 -2.73
C ALA A 82 -1.74 2.58 -2.05
N VAL A 83 -2.77 2.02 -2.69
CA VAL A 83 -3.47 0.81 -2.23
C VAL A 83 -2.52 -0.39 -2.27
N ARG A 84 -1.80 -0.62 -3.39
CA ARG A 84 -0.83 -1.73 -3.50
C ARG A 84 0.34 -1.60 -2.53
N GLY A 85 0.81 -0.39 -2.28
CA GLY A 85 1.90 -0.09 -1.36
C GLY A 85 1.48 0.00 0.11
N GLY A 86 0.17 0.00 0.41
CA GLY A 86 -0.34 0.22 1.76
C GLY A 86 0.01 1.61 2.32
N THR A 87 0.18 2.62 1.46
CA THR A 87 0.67 3.96 1.84
C THR A 87 -0.44 4.99 1.99
N LEU A 88 -1.72 4.60 1.96
CA LEU A 88 -2.85 5.52 2.13
C LEU A 88 -2.81 6.31 3.45
N MET A 89 -2.27 5.72 4.51
CA MET A 89 -2.10 6.39 5.80
C MET A 89 -0.85 7.28 5.89
N GLN A 90 -0.04 7.34 4.83
CA GLN A 90 1.17 8.14 4.80
C GLN A 90 0.80 9.62 4.58
N PRO A 91 1.36 10.55 5.39
CA PRO A 91 0.96 11.94 5.35
C PRO A 91 1.15 12.54 3.95
N GLY A 92 0.10 13.20 3.46
CA GLY A 92 0.08 13.88 2.17
C GLY A 92 -0.32 13.00 0.97
N VAL A 93 -0.41 11.68 1.11
CA VAL A 93 -0.85 10.79 0.01
C VAL A 93 -2.30 11.06 -0.37
N VAL A 94 -3.23 10.97 0.60
CA VAL A 94 -4.67 11.19 0.35
C VAL A 94 -4.95 12.63 -0.09
N THR A 95 -4.27 13.62 0.51
CA THR A 95 -4.38 15.03 0.10
C THR A 95 -3.88 15.25 -1.34
N GLY A 96 -2.78 14.58 -1.73
CA GLY A 96 -2.25 14.63 -3.08
C GLY A 96 -3.20 13.98 -4.11
N ILE A 97 -3.87 12.89 -3.73
CA ILE A 97 -4.89 12.23 -4.55
C ILE A 97 -6.12 13.13 -4.69
N SER A 98 -6.66 13.67 -3.59
CA SER A 98 -7.81 14.57 -3.59
C SER A 98 -7.57 15.84 -4.42
N THR A 99 -6.35 16.39 -4.38
CA THR A 99 -5.97 17.54 -5.22
C THR A 99 -5.94 17.17 -6.71
N ALA A 100 -5.42 15.98 -7.04
CA ALA A 100 -5.39 15.49 -8.42
C ALA A 100 -6.80 15.20 -8.98
N THR A 101 -7.76 14.86 -8.11
CA THR A 101 -9.16 14.60 -8.50
C THR A 101 -10.02 15.86 -8.60
N ALA A 102 -9.51 17.02 -8.19
CA ALA A 102 -10.29 18.26 -8.15
C ALA A 102 -10.87 18.68 -9.53
N THR A 103 -10.24 18.21 -10.61
CA THR A 103 -10.64 18.46 -12.00
C THR A 103 -11.09 17.17 -12.72
N ALA A 104 -11.24 16.06 -12.00
CA ALA A 104 -11.74 14.81 -12.55
C ALA A 104 -13.29 14.80 -12.66
N ASP A 105 -13.83 13.84 -13.40
CA ASP A 105 -15.27 13.66 -13.53
C ASP A 105 -15.96 13.41 -12.17
N ALA A 106 -17.25 13.78 -12.10
CA ALA A 106 -18.08 13.69 -10.90
C ALA A 106 -17.96 12.36 -10.09
N PRO A 107 -17.95 11.14 -10.71
CA PRO A 107 -17.82 9.90 -9.93
C PRO A 107 -16.46 9.76 -9.25
N VAL A 108 -15.38 10.24 -9.88
CA VAL A 108 -14.02 10.17 -9.32
C VAL A 108 -13.88 11.19 -8.18
N ALA A 109 -14.45 12.38 -8.34
CA ALA A 109 -14.45 13.41 -7.30
C ALA A 109 -15.26 13.02 -6.05
N ASP A 110 -16.40 12.33 -6.22
CA ASP A 110 -17.19 11.81 -5.08
C ASP A 110 -16.41 10.73 -4.32
N ALA A 111 -15.81 9.77 -5.03
CA ALA A 111 -14.98 8.72 -4.44
C ALA A 111 -13.79 9.30 -3.66
N ALA A 112 -13.13 10.31 -4.22
CA ALA A 112 -12.02 11.01 -3.56
C ALA A 112 -12.47 11.74 -2.28
N THR A 113 -13.67 12.32 -2.28
CA THR A 113 -14.26 12.98 -1.10
C THR A 113 -14.51 11.96 0.02
N ARG A 114 -15.05 10.78 -0.30
CA ARG A 114 -15.26 9.70 0.67
C ARG A 114 -13.94 9.19 1.25
N LEU A 115 -12.91 9.04 0.41
CA LEU A 115 -11.57 8.67 0.86
C LEU A 115 -10.98 9.71 1.82
N GLN A 116 -11.08 11.00 1.49
CA GLN A 116 -10.61 12.08 2.34
C GLN A 116 -11.33 12.09 3.70
N GLN A 117 -12.66 11.88 3.72
CA GLN A 117 -13.42 11.77 4.97
C GLN A 117 -12.98 10.57 5.81
N ALA A 118 -12.80 9.40 5.19
CA ALA A 118 -12.32 8.21 5.90
C ALA A 118 -10.91 8.44 6.50
N TYR A 119 -10.00 9.07 5.74
CA TYR A 119 -8.66 9.41 6.21
C TYR A 119 -8.69 10.36 7.40
N GLU A 120 -9.53 11.40 7.36
CA GLU A 120 -9.68 12.33 8.49
C GLU A 120 -10.20 11.65 9.76
N GLN A 121 -11.11 10.70 9.62
CA GLN A 121 -11.58 9.92 10.77
C GLN A 121 -10.47 9.01 11.32
N ALA A 122 -9.75 8.32 10.44
CA ALA A 122 -8.63 7.46 10.84
C ALA A 122 -7.51 8.24 11.55
N VAL A 123 -7.18 9.45 11.07
CA VAL A 123 -6.20 10.33 11.73
C VAL A 123 -6.72 10.83 13.09
N LYS A 124 -8.00 11.17 13.22
CA LYS A 124 -8.60 11.60 14.49
C LYS A 124 -8.64 10.48 15.53
N ALA A 125 -8.81 9.24 15.07
CA ALA A 125 -8.82 8.04 15.90
C ALA A 125 -7.43 7.43 16.13
N GLN A 126 -6.36 8.12 15.73
CA GLN A 126 -5.02 7.59 15.89
C GLN A 126 -4.70 7.34 17.37
N GLY A 127 -4.28 6.12 17.69
CA GLY A 127 -4.03 5.64 19.05
C GLY A 127 -5.28 5.30 19.87
N THR A 128 -6.47 5.28 19.26
CA THR A 128 -7.70 4.78 19.90
C THR A 128 -7.98 3.33 19.51
N GLU A 129 -8.94 2.72 20.18
CA GLU A 129 -9.43 1.36 19.87
C GLU A 129 -10.14 1.29 18.50
N ASP A 130 -10.61 2.41 17.97
CA ASP A 130 -11.29 2.52 16.67
C ASP A 130 -10.33 2.69 15.47
N GLU A 131 -9.04 2.94 15.71
CA GLU A 131 -8.02 3.12 14.66
C GLU A 131 -8.03 1.99 13.60
N PRO A 132 -7.99 0.69 13.95
CA PRO A 132 -7.90 -0.37 12.95
C PRO A 132 -9.13 -0.44 12.03
N ASP A 133 -10.34 -0.25 12.58
CA ASP A 133 -11.58 -0.23 11.81
C ASP A 133 -11.62 0.97 10.85
N LEU A 134 -11.14 2.14 11.29
CA LEU A 134 -11.10 3.32 10.44
C LEU A 134 -10.00 3.25 9.36
N VAL A 135 -8.86 2.62 9.65
CA VAL A 135 -7.84 2.31 8.64
C VAL A 135 -8.36 1.29 7.61
N ALA A 136 -9.16 0.31 8.05
CA ALA A 136 -9.85 -0.61 7.14
C ALA A 136 -10.87 0.14 6.27
N ALA A 137 -11.60 1.11 6.83
CA ALA A 137 -12.51 1.97 6.07
C ALA A 137 -11.77 2.84 5.02
N VAL A 138 -10.59 3.37 5.34
CA VAL A 138 -9.73 4.08 4.37
C VAL A 138 -9.31 3.15 3.24
N SER A 139 -8.94 1.92 3.57
CA SER A 139 -8.54 0.91 2.58
C SER A 139 -9.71 0.51 1.68
N ALA A 140 -10.91 0.35 2.24
CA ALA A 140 -12.12 0.08 1.50
C ALA A 140 -12.47 1.23 0.54
N ALA A 141 -12.45 2.48 1.02
CA ALA A 141 -12.67 3.65 0.18
C ALA A 141 -11.63 3.78 -0.94
N GLY A 142 -10.37 3.44 -0.67
CA GLY A 142 -9.32 3.39 -1.69
C GLY A 142 -9.59 2.33 -2.76
N ALA A 143 -10.05 1.14 -2.35
CA ALA A 143 -10.43 0.08 -3.27
C ALA A 143 -11.66 0.43 -4.12
N GLU A 144 -12.66 1.10 -3.54
CA GLU A 144 -13.81 1.62 -4.30
C GLU A 144 -13.35 2.61 -5.37
N MET A 145 -12.45 3.52 -5.02
CA MET A 145 -11.91 4.49 -5.98
C MET A 145 -11.11 3.81 -7.11
N VAL A 146 -10.33 2.76 -6.81
CA VAL A 146 -9.67 1.93 -7.83
C VAL A 146 -10.71 1.26 -8.73
N SER A 147 -11.82 0.75 -8.19
CA SER A 147 -12.89 0.15 -8.99
C SER A 147 -13.57 1.16 -9.92
N VAL A 148 -13.77 2.40 -9.48
CA VAL A 148 -14.31 3.49 -10.31
C VAL A 148 -13.34 3.84 -11.45
N CYS A 149 -12.04 3.85 -11.15
CA CYS A 149 -10.99 4.04 -12.15
C CYS A 149 -10.93 2.92 -13.20
N ALA A 150 -11.11 1.68 -12.77
CA ALA A 150 -11.17 0.50 -13.64
C ALA A 150 -12.38 0.58 -14.59
N ASP A 151 -13.57 0.89 -14.05
CA ASP A 151 -14.82 1.02 -14.81
C ASP A 151 -14.76 2.16 -15.84
N SER A 152 -14.07 3.25 -15.49
CA SER A 152 -13.85 4.40 -16.37
C SER A 152 -12.78 4.16 -17.45
N GLY A 153 -12.06 3.03 -17.42
CA GLY A 153 -10.95 2.74 -18.33
C GLY A 153 -9.71 3.62 -18.14
N LEU A 154 -9.58 4.27 -16.98
CA LEU A 154 -8.52 5.25 -16.69
C LEU A 154 -7.22 4.60 -16.18
N GLU A 155 -7.27 3.33 -15.72
CA GLU A 155 -6.09 2.62 -15.20
C GLU A 155 -4.99 2.36 -16.26
N THR A 156 -5.34 2.23 -17.53
CA THR A 156 -4.38 1.96 -18.61
C THR A 156 -3.73 3.21 -19.19
N ALA A 157 -4.20 4.40 -18.79
CA ALA A 157 -3.72 5.68 -19.31
C ALA A 157 -2.59 6.29 -18.47
N GLY A 158 -2.32 5.79 -17.25
CA GLY A 158 -1.25 6.27 -16.35
C GLY A 158 0.07 5.49 -16.36
#